data_AF-A0A6J8E4I9-F1
#
_entry.id   AF-A0A6J8E4I9-F1
#
_cell.length_a   1.000
_cell.length_b   1.000
_cell.length_c   1.000
_cell.angle_alpha   90.00
_cell.angle_beta   90.00
_cell.angle_gamma   90.00
#
_symmetry.space_group_name_H-M   'P 1'
#
loop_
_entity.id
_entity.type
_entity.pdbx_description
1 polymer ?
#
loop_
_entity_poly.entity_id
_entity_poly.type
_entity_poly.pdbx_seq_one_letter_code
_entity_poly.pdbx_strand_id
1 'polypeptide(L)'
;MHTRGTLFHAKTILRRQDVTGNVKSNYKAHEDLFLLMVKALLHVAADQIQVQDNEDRNSILIQLYSKVHGEEHDAQDQVMNYFINIIKWRLLIMNMNDTAKEGDFERLEINCKEGIGFLLGHSIFSKYFGELVNFFLLTKHLLSPDMSMRALEGAFINTKGGPGKNKEADLVQEHCIRNKKDLIRSLGANKTEKAVVRACGAAETCVGVGRTVDGCLGLPKLSVNHTKKSSVKDLEILVKCLKTVDPFKYHKGRTLKSFCNIRKHPDRIINMEEMLDLIRKKVRKFFIDHS
;
A
#
# COMPACT_ATOMS: atom_id res chain seq x y z
N MET A 1 -9.22 -21.71 18.62
CA MET A 1 -9.70 -20.40 19.13
C MET A 1 -8.88 -19.29 18.52
N HIS A 2 -9.48 -18.44 17.69
CA HIS A 2 -8.78 -17.33 17.03
C HIS A 2 -8.50 -16.21 18.02
N THR A 3 -7.31 -15.61 17.94
CA THR A 3 -6.89 -14.58 18.89
C THR A 3 -7.66 -13.28 18.64
N ARG A 4 -8.35 -12.78 19.67
CA ARG A 4 -9.20 -11.57 19.59
C ARG A 4 -8.39 -10.35 19.12
N GLY A 5 -9.06 -9.44 18.42
CA GLY A 5 -8.46 -8.20 17.91
C GLY A 5 -7.59 -8.34 16.65
N THR A 6 -7.26 -9.55 16.20
CA THR A 6 -6.50 -9.75 14.95
C THR A 6 -7.35 -9.49 13.70
N LEU A 7 -6.72 -9.18 12.56
CA LEU A 7 -7.42 -9.08 11.25
C LEU A 7 -8.16 -10.37 10.89
N PHE A 8 -7.59 -11.53 11.23
CA PHE A 8 -8.26 -12.82 11.04
C PHE A 8 -9.53 -12.90 11.89
N HIS A 9 -9.45 -12.50 13.17
CA HIS A 9 -10.61 -12.46 14.05
C HIS A 9 -11.68 -11.48 13.55
N ALA A 10 -11.28 -10.28 13.09
CA ALA A 10 -12.17 -9.30 12.49
C ALA A 10 -12.91 -9.87 11.27
N LYS A 11 -12.21 -10.56 10.37
CA LYS A 11 -12.83 -11.29 9.26
C LYS A 11 -13.92 -12.25 9.75
N THR A 12 -13.62 -13.05 10.79
CA THR A 12 -14.56 -14.04 11.33
C THR A 12 -15.80 -13.39 11.94
N ILE A 13 -15.64 -12.38 12.79
CA ILE A 13 -16.77 -11.75 13.50
C ILE A 13 -17.65 -10.92 12.56
N LEU A 14 -17.06 -10.31 11.52
CA LEU A 14 -17.78 -9.56 10.49
C LEU A 14 -18.35 -10.47 9.39
N ARG A 15 -18.10 -11.78 9.44
CA ARG A 15 -18.53 -12.76 8.43
C ARG A 15 -18.15 -12.37 7.00
N ARG A 16 -16.95 -11.79 6.82
CA ARG A 16 -16.41 -11.35 5.52
C ARG A 16 -15.89 -12.56 4.73
N GLN A 17 -16.79 -13.21 3.99
CA GLN A 17 -16.48 -14.39 3.16
C GLN A 17 -15.70 -14.03 1.88
N ASP A 18 -15.81 -12.79 1.45
CA ASP A 18 -15.14 -12.19 0.30
C ASP A 18 -13.62 -12.00 0.53
N VAL A 19 -13.18 -11.92 1.78
CA VAL A 19 -11.77 -11.89 2.17
C VAL A 19 -11.23 -13.32 2.20
N THR A 20 -10.54 -13.76 1.15
CA THR A 20 -10.10 -15.17 1.00
C THR A 20 -8.60 -15.35 1.31
N GLY A 21 -8.01 -16.51 1.04
CA GLY A 21 -6.56 -16.68 1.09
C GLY A 21 -5.84 -16.05 -0.11
N ASN A 22 -6.57 -15.75 -1.19
CA ASN A 22 -6.01 -15.18 -2.41
C ASN A 22 -6.25 -13.67 -2.46
N VAL A 23 -5.29 -12.91 -1.96
CA VAL A 23 -5.36 -11.43 -1.92
C VAL A 23 -5.44 -10.83 -3.32
N LYS A 24 -4.81 -11.45 -4.33
CA LYS A 24 -4.76 -10.91 -5.69
C LYS A 24 -6.12 -10.96 -6.39
N SER A 25 -6.90 -12.00 -6.17
CA SER A 25 -8.20 -12.17 -6.84
C SER A 25 -9.30 -11.28 -6.26
N ASN A 26 -9.18 -10.84 -5.01
CA ASN A 26 -10.16 -9.96 -4.37
C ASN A 26 -9.52 -8.87 -3.51
N TYR A 27 -8.53 -8.16 -4.07
CA TYR A 27 -7.77 -7.12 -3.37
C TYR A 27 -8.66 -6.11 -2.66
N LYS A 28 -9.77 -5.69 -3.29
CA LYS A 28 -10.67 -4.67 -2.74
C LYS A 28 -11.29 -5.09 -1.41
N ALA A 29 -11.72 -6.35 -1.28
CA ALA A 29 -12.29 -6.84 -0.02
C ALA A 29 -11.23 -6.87 1.11
N HIS A 30 -9.99 -7.24 0.78
CA HIS A 30 -8.87 -7.23 1.72
C HIS A 30 -8.51 -5.82 2.18
N GLU A 31 -8.42 -4.89 1.23
CA GLU A 31 -8.17 -3.48 1.49
C GLU A 31 -9.28 -2.88 2.37
N ASP A 32 -10.55 -3.12 2.04
CA ASP A 32 -11.69 -2.60 2.80
C ASP A 32 -11.69 -3.12 4.25
N LEU A 33 -11.39 -4.41 4.48
CA LEU A 33 -11.25 -4.95 5.84
C LEU A 33 -10.09 -4.31 6.60
N PHE A 34 -8.93 -4.14 5.95
CA PHE A 34 -7.75 -3.51 6.56
C PHE A 34 -8.06 -2.06 6.95
N LEU A 35 -8.66 -1.28 6.05
CA LEU A 35 -9.06 0.10 6.31
C LEU A 35 -10.10 0.21 7.42
N LEU A 36 -11.04 -0.74 7.48
CA LEU A 36 -12.03 -0.80 8.55
C LEU A 36 -11.39 -1.10 9.92
N MET A 37 -10.43 -2.01 9.98
CA MET A 37 -9.65 -2.29 11.19
C MET A 37 -8.88 -1.05 11.66
N VAL A 38 -8.17 -0.38 10.74
CA VAL A 38 -7.45 0.86 11.04
C VAL A 38 -8.40 1.93 11.57
N LYS A 39 -9.58 2.07 10.96
CA LYS A 39 -10.61 3.02 11.42
C LYS A 39 -11.08 2.69 12.83
N ALA A 40 -11.29 1.41 13.15
CA ALA A 40 -11.69 0.99 14.49
C ALA A 40 -10.58 1.27 15.54
N LEU A 41 -9.31 1.01 15.17
CA LEU A 41 -8.15 1.34 16.01
C LEU A 41 -8.05 2.83 16.28
N LEU A 42 -8.31 3.67 15.27
CA LEU A 42 -8.38 5.12 15.41
C LEU A 42 -9.41 5.58 16.43
N HIS A 43 -10.61 5.00 16.40
CA HIS A 43 -11.63 5.32 17.40
C HIS A 43 -11.18 4.95 18.82
N VAL A 44 -10.55 3.78 19.00
CA VAL A 44 -10.04 3.38 20.32
C VAL A 44 -8.87 4.27 20.76
N ALA A 45 -8.02 4.70 19.84
CA ALA A 45 -6.92 5.61 20.12
C ALA A 45 -7.41 7.00 20.53
N ALA A 46 -8.42 7.53 19.85
CA ALA A 46 -9.03 8.82 20.15
C ALA A 46 -9.74 8.84 21.51
N ASP A 47 -10.17 7.69 22.03
CA ASP A 47 -10.69 7.60 23.40
C ASP A 47 -9.56 7.66 24.46
N GLN A 48 -8.32 7.33 24.08
CA GLN A 48 -7.16 7.22 25.00
C GLN A 48 -6.24 8.43 24.98
N ILE A 49 -6.12 9.09 23.83
CA ILE A 49 -5.52 10.40 23.68
C ILE A 49 -6.69 11.35 23.82
N GLN A 50 -6.71 12.26 24.80
CA GLN A 50 -7.80 13.23 24.96
C GLN A 50 -7.79 14.22 23.78
N VAL A 51 -8.23 13.76 22.61
CA VAL A 51 -8.19 14.49 21.34
C VAL A 51 -9.15 15.66 21.45
N GLN A 52 -8.66 16.87 21.14
CA GLN A 52 -9.53 18.04 20.97
C GLN A 52 -10.41 17.83 19.73
N ASP A 53 -11.68 18.24 19.77
CA ASP A 53 -12.74 17.98 18.76
C ASP A 53 -12.40 18.33 17.28
N ASN A 54 -11.23 18.93 16.99
CA ASN A 54 -10.84 19.44 15.69
C ASN A 54 -9.52 18.86 15.12
N GLU A 55 -8.94 17.81 15.71
CA GLU A 55 -7.74 17.18 15.15
C GLU A 55 -8.07 16.24 13.97
N ASP A 56 -7.26 16.34 12.90
CA ASP A 56 -7.34 15.40 11.77
C ASP A 56 -7.01 13.96 12.23
N ARG A 57 -7.71 12.98 11.63
CA ARG A 57 -7.53 11.56 11.97
C ARG A 57 -6.09 11.08 11.76
N ASN A 58 -5.38 11.69 10.82
CA ASN A 58 -3.99 11.33 10.57
C ASN A 58 -3.06 11.84 11.69
N SER A 59 -3.35 13.02 12.25
CA SER A 59 -2.65 13.56 13.41
C SER A 59 -2.78 12.64 14.62
N ILE A 60 -3.98 12.09 14.86
CA ILE A 60 -4.23 11.12 15.94
C ILE A 60 -3.35 9.87 15.76
N LEU A 61 -3.23 9.34 14.53
CA LEU A 61 -2.36 8.19 14.27
C LEU A 61 -0.89 8.51 14.54
N ILE A 62 -0.42 9.69 14.12
CA ILE A 62 0.97 10.12 14.31
C ILE A 62 1.27 10.28 15.80
N GLN A 63 0.41 10.98 16.54
CA GLN A 63 0.58 11.18 17.98
C GLN A 63 0.57 9.85 18.74
N LEU A 64 -0.37 8.96 18.42
CA LEU A 64 -0.44 7.62 18.99
C LEU A 64 0.82 6.82 18.68
N TYR A 65 1.23 6.81 17.42
CA TYR A 65 2.43 6.09 17.01
C TYR A 65 3.64 6.62 17.77
N SER A 66 3.86 7.94 17.82
CA SER A 66 4.98 8.53 18.56
C SER A 66 4.95 8.20 20.06
N LYS A 67 3.78 8.28 20.70
CA LYS A 67 3.61 7.96 22.13
C LYS A 67 3.95 6.49 22.42
N VAL A 68 3.36 5.57 21.67
CA VAL A 68 3.52 4.14 21.92
C VAL A 68 4.87 3.63 21.42
N HIS A 69 5.44 4.25 20.38
CA HIS A 69 6.75 3.90 19.83
C HIS A 69 7.91 4.30 20.75
N GLY A 70 7.82 5.43 21.45
CA GLY A 70 8.88 5.93 22.34
C GLY A 70 9.14 5.11 23.61
N GLU A 71 8.18 4.28 24.04
CA GLU A 71 8.33 3.51 25.29
C GLU A 71 9.02 2.16 25.07
N GLU A 72 10.22 1.98 25.63
CA GLU A 72 10.89 0.69 25.72
C GLU A 72 10.49 -0.01 27.03
N HIS A 73 10.13 -1.30 26.93
CA HIS A 73 9.66 -2.11 28.05
C HIS A 73 10.48 -3.40 28.14
N ASP A 74 10.82 -3.82 29.37
CA ASP A 74 11.69 -4.99 29.63
C ASP A 74 11.15 -6.31 29.07
N ALA A 75 9.82 -6.46 29.00
CA ALA A 75 9.17 -7.66 28.47
C ALA A 75 8.28 -7.32 27.28
N GLN A 76 8.26 -8.19 26.27
CA GLN A 76 7.51 -7.94 25.04
C GLN A 76 6.00 -8.12 25.26
N ASP A 77 5.23 -7.18 24.72
CA ASP A 77 3.78 -7.28 24.53
C ASP A 77 3.51 -7.52 23.04
N GLN A 78 3.32 -8.78 22.65
CA GLN A 78 3.15 -9.15 21.23
C GLN A 78 1.81 -8.65 20.67
N VAL A 79 0.80 -8.46 21.51
CA VAL A 79 -0.51 -7.94 21.11
C VAL A 79 -0.38 -6.46 20.76
N MET A 80 0.25 -5.67 21.64
CA MET A 80 0.52 -4.26 21.37
C MET A 80 1.41 -4.08 20.14
N ASN A 81 2.49 -4.88 20.02
CA ASN A 81 3.37 -4.86 18.85
C ASN A 81 2.62 -5.13 17.54
N TYR A 82 1.66 -6.06 17.55
CA TYR A 82 0.82 -6.35 16.38
C TYR A 82 0.04 -5.11 15.91
N PHE A 83 -0.60 -4.39 16.82
CA PHE A 83 -1.39 -3.20 16.49
C PHE A 83 -0.53 -2.01 16.07
N ILE A 84 0.62 -1.82 16.72
CA ILE A 84 1.61 -0.82 16.30
C ILE A 84 2.05 -1.10 14.86
N ASN A 85 2.32 -2.37 14.52
CA ASN A 85 2.70 -2.74 13.15
C ASN A 85 1.59 -2.45 12.14
N ILE A 86 0.32 -2.70 12.47
CA ILE A 86 -0.81 -2.31 11.60
C ILE A 86 -0.83 -0.80 11.34
N ILE A 87 -0.62 0.01 12.39
CA ILE A 87 -0.56 1.47 12.27
C ILE A 87 0.64 1.90 11.43
N LYS A 88 1.81 1.30 11.66
CA LYS A 88 3.03 1.58 10.89
C LYS A 88 2.81 1.31 9.39
N TRP A 89 2.17 0.19 9.05
CA TRP A 89 1.78 -0.12 7.67
C TRP A 89 0.83 0.92 7.08
N ARG A 90 -0.19 1.34 7.84
CA ARG A 90 -1.12 2.37 7.39
C ARG A 90 -0.42 3.70 7.12
N LEU A 91 0.44 4.15 8.04
CA LEU A 91 1.17 5.41 7.91
C LEU A 91 2.09 5.38 6.70
N LEU A 92 2.80 4.28 6.46
CA LEU A 92 3.63 4.11 5.27
C LEU A 92 2.80 4.19 3.98
N ILE A 93 1.67 3.47 3.90
CA ILE A 93 0.78 3.51 2.72
C ILE A 93 0.23 4.92 2.50
N MET A 94 -0.14 5.63 3.57
CA MET A 94 -0.59 7.01 3.45
C MET A 94 0.53 7.92 2.92
N ASN A 95 1.75 7.79 3.44
CA ASN A 95 2.89 8.57 3.00
C ASN A 95 3.19 8.32 1.53
N MET A 96 3.21 7.06 1.08
CA MET A 96 3.43 6.71 -0.33
C MET A 96 2.36 7.30 -1.26
N ASN A 97 1.08 7.21 -0.89
CA ASN A 97 -0.01 7.77 -1.68
C ASN A 97 0.06 9.30 -1.76
N ASP A 98 0.47 9.95 -0.68
CA ASP A 98 0.59 11.40 -0.60
C ASP A 98 1.78 11.89 -1.42
N THR A 99 2.94 11.24 -1.27
CA THR A 99 4.11 11.40 -2.13
C THR A 99 3.74 11.30 -3.61
N ALA A 100 2.93 10.30 -3.99
CA ALA A 100 2.50 10.13 -5.37
C ALA A 100 1.57 11.23 -5.88
N LYS A 101 0.74 11.84 -5.01
CA LYS A 101 -0.13 12.96 -5.38
C LYS A 101 0.64 14.27 -5.52
N GLU A 102 1.60 14.49 -4.65
CA GLU A 102 2.46 15.67 -4.67
C GLU A 102 3.52 15.58 -5.76
N GLY A 103 3.90 14.37 -6.18
CA GLY A 103 5.00 14.16 -7.11
C GLY A 103 6.36 14.40 -6.46
N ASP A 104 6.45 14.20 -5.15
CA ASP A 104 7.63 14.50 -4.35
C ASP A 104 8.66 13.37 -4.45
N PHE A 105 9.72 13.57 -5.23
CA PHE A 105 10.76 12.57 -5.41
C PHE A 105 11.69 12.42 -4.19
N GLU A 106 11.83 13.44 -3.34
CA GLU A 106 12.66 13.34 -2.13
C GLU A 106 11.98 12.41 -1.11
N ARG A 107 10.67 12.61 -0.91
CA ARG A 107 9.85 11.70 -0.09
C ARG A 107 9.79 10.29 -0.69
N LEU A 108 9.82 10.14 -2.01
CA LEU A 108 9.85 8.82 -2.66
C LEU A 108 11.08 8.02 -2.21
N GLU A 109 12.25 8.63 -2.15
CA GLU A 109 13.46 7.94 -1.73
C GLU A 109 13.42 7.51 -0.27
N ILE A 110 12.88 8.35 0.61
CA ILE A 110 12.64 8.02 2.02
C ILE A 110 11.68 6.83 2.11
N ASN A 111 10.57 6.87 1.34
CA ASN A 111 9.63 5.76 1.26
C ASN A 111 10.28 4.47 0.76
N CYS A 112 11.19 4.55 -0.22
CA CYS A 112 11.93 3.38 -0.69
C CYS A 112 12.81 2.79 0.41
N LYS A 113 13.56 3.62 1.17
CA LYS A 113 14.40 3.14 2.28
C LYS A 113 13.56 2.45 3.37
N GLU A 114 12.47 3.08 3.80
CA GLU A 114 11.56 2.49 4.77
C GLU A 114 10.97 1.19 4.24
N GLY A 115 10.46 1.19 2.99
CA GLY A 115 9.89 0.03 2.33
C GLY A 115 10.87 -1.15 2.22
N ILE A 116 12.16 -0.90 2.00
CA ILE A 116 13.21 -1.94 2.01
C ILE A 116 13.27 -2.61 3.38
N GLY A 117 13.35 -1.83 4.47
CA GLY A 117 13.39 -2.37 5.84
C GLY A 117 12.14 -3.19 6.18
N PHE A 118 10.97 -2.71 5.76
CA PHE A 118 9.70 -3.43 5.94
C PHE A 118 9.62 -4.74 5.18
N LEU A 119 9.98 -4.74 3.89
CA LEU A 119 9.90 -5.92 3.05
C LEU A 119 10.95 -6.96 3.45
N LEU A 120 12.12 -6.53 3.93
CA LEU A 120 13.13 -7.44 4.45
C LEU A 120 12.62 -8.21 5.67
N GLY A 121 11.97 -7.53 6.62
CA GLY A 121 11.38 -8.16 7.80
C GLY A 121 10.23 -9.13 7.50
N HIS A 122 9.66 -9.10 6.29
CA HIS A 122 8.60 -10.01 5.85
C HIS A 122 9.11 -11.12 4.93
N SER A 123 9.83 -10.77 3.87
CA SER A 123 10.43 -11.72 2.92
C SER A 123 11.46 -11.04 2.01
N ILE A 124 12.73 -11.41 2.19
CA ILE A 124 13.86 -10.99 1.34
C ILE A 124 13.72 -11.45 -0.13
N PHE A 125 12.93 -12.49 -0.37
CA PHE A 125 12.67 -13.06 -1.70
C PHE A 125 11.46 -12.44 -2.38
N SER A 126 10.82 -11.44 -1.76
CA SER A 126 9.72 -10.71 -2.37
C SER A 126 10.19 -10.05 -3.68
N LYS A 127 9.46 -10.27 -4.78
CA LYS A 127 9.69 -9.53 -6.03
C LYS A 127 9.70 -8.02 -5.77
N TYR A 128 8.79 -7.53 -4.92
CA TYR A 128 8.70 -6.11 -4.58
C TYR A 128 9.95 -5.59 -3.87
N PHE A 129 10.58 -6.42 -3.02
CA PHE A 129 11.84 -6.06 -2.38
C PHE A 129 12.95 -5.89 -3.43
N GLY A 130 13.04 -6.87 -4.35
CA GLY A 130 14.04 -6.85 -5.41
C GLY A 130 13.91 -5.66 -6.35
N GLU A 131 12.69 -5.21 -6.66
CA GLU A 131 12.43 -4.01 -7.47
C GLU A 131 12.76 -2.73 -6.69
N LEU A 132 12.37 -2.64 -5.42
CA LEU A 132 12.60 -1.46 -4.59
C LEU A 132 14.10 -1.22 -4.33
N VAL A 133 14.85 -2.28 -4.03
CA VAL A 133 16.32 -2.22 -3.92
C VAL A 133 16.95 -1.83 -5.25
N ASN A 134 16.47 -2.38 -6.37
CA ASN A 134 17.00 -2.04 -7.68
C ASN A 134 16.77 -0.56 -8.03
N PHE A 135 15.54 -0.08 -7.84
CA PHE A 135 15.18 1.33 -8.06
C PHE A 135 16.03 2.25 -7.18
N PHE A 136 16.18 1.93 -5.90
CA PHE A 136 17.00 2.71 -4.97
C PHE A 136 18.48 2.74 -5.38
N LEU A 137 19.06 1.59 -5.73
CA LEU A 137 20.45 1.51 -6.18
C LEU A 137 20.69 2.25 -7.50
N LEU A 138 19.76 2.13 -8.45
CA LEU A 138 19.83 2.81 -9.74
C LEU A 138 19.82 4.33 -9.55
N THR A 139 18.81 4.84 -8.84
CA THR A 139 18.64 6.29 -8.64
C THR A 139 19.73 6.90 -7.75
N LYS A 140 20.23 6.19 -6.73
CA LYS A 140 21.23 6.76 -5.82
C LYS A 140 22.69 6.52 -6.17
N HIS A 141 23.01 5.43 -6.85
CA HIS A 141 24.40 4.97 -6.91
C HIS A 141 24.89 4.58 -8.31
N LEU A 142 24.00 4.15 -9.21
CA LEU A 142 24.43 3.58 -10.50
C LEU A 142 24.19 4.52 -11.68
N LEU A 143 23.11 5.29 -11.68
CA LEU A 143 22.81 6.24 -12.75
C LEU A 143 23.60 7.55 -12.57
N SER A 144 23.88 8.23 -13.69
CA SER A 144 24.38 9.60 -13.65
C SER A 144 23.34 10.53 -13.01
N PRO A 145 23.74 11.69 -12.45
CA PRO A 145 22.81 12.63 -11.82
C PRO A 145 21.61 12.98 -12.72
N ASP A 146 21.84 13.23 -14.00
CA ASP A 146 20.78 13.57 -14.97
C ASP A 146 19.83 12.39 -15.22
N MET A 147 20.36 11.17 -15.35
CA MET A 147 19.54 9.97 -15.57
C MET A 147 18.72 9.62 -14.33
N SER A 148 19.31 9.79 -13.15
CA SER A 148 18.62 9.59 -11.87
C SER A 148 17.47 10.58 -11.71
N MET A 149 17.71 11.87 -11.97
CA MET A 149 16.68 12.89 -11.92
C MET A 149 15.52 12.58 -12.86
N ARG A 150 15.80 12.18 -14.10
CA ARG A 150 14.77 11.75 -15.05
C ARG A 150 13.99 10.52 -14.59
N ALA A 151 14.66 9.55 -13.96
CA ALA A 151 14.01 8.35 -13.44
C ALA A 151 13.08 8.68 -12.26
N LEU A 152 13.50 9.61 -11.38
CA LEU A 152 12.72 10.08 -10.24
C LEU A 152 11.52 10.93 -10.68
N GLU A 153 11.73 11.91 -11.55
CA GLU A 153 10.66 12.73 -12.12
C GLU A 153 9.67 11.88 -12.94
N GLY A 154 10.20 10.92 -13.70
CA GLY A 154 9.43 9.97 -14.49
C GLY A 154 8.63 8.96 -13.67
N ALA A 155 8.82 8.89 -12.35
CA ALA A 155 8.03 8.02 -11.48
C ALA A 155 6.57 8.51 -11.33
N PHE A 156 6.31 9.79 -11.60
CA PHE A 156 4.99 10.39 -11.47
C PHE A 156 4.55 11.11 -12.75
N ILE A 157 3.25 11.09 -13.03
CA ILE A 157 2.65 11.72 -14.22
C ILE A 157 1.46 12.59 -13.81
N ASN A 158 1.49 13.86 -14.22
CA ASN A 158 0.38 14.80 -14.03
C ASN A 158 -0.48 14.96 -15.29
N THR A 159 -1.30 13.94 -15.58
CA THR A 159 -2.19 13.96 -16.76
C THR A 159 -3.26 15.06 -16.75
N LYS A 160 -3.60 15.62 -15.58
CA LYS A 160 -4.71 16.58 -15.41
C LYS A 160 -4.26 18.03 -15.19
N GLY A 161 -2.97 18.24 -14.93
CA GLY A 161 -2.41 19.53 -14.52
C GLY A 161 -2.84 19.99 -13.13
N GLY A 162 -1.96 20.73 -12.45
CA GLY A 162 -2.19 21.33 -11.14
C GLY A 162 -1.71 20.48 -9.95
N PRO A 163 -1.65 21.08 -8.75
CA PRO A 163 -1.10 20.43 -7.56
C PRO A 163 -1.98 19.28 -7.06
N GLY A 164 -1.36 18.26 -6.46
CA GLY A 164 -2.06 17.12 -5.84
C GLY A 164 -2.73 16.15 -6.82
N LYS A 165 -2.44 16.29 -8.13
CA LYS A 165 -3.07 15.51 -9.22
C LYS A 165 -2.10 14.57 -9.93
N ASN A 166 -0.90 14.41 -9.40
CA ASN A 166 0.05 13.41 -9.87
C ASN A 166 -0.49 11.99 -9.62
N LYS A 167 0.00 11.07 -10.43
CA LYS A 167 -0.25 9.62 -10.30
C LYS A 167 1.06 8.90 -10.55
N GLU A 168 1.21 7.73 -9.94
CA GLU A 168 2.31 6.82 -10.25
C GLU A 168 2.31 6.48 -11.74
N ALA A 169 3.47 6.61 -12.39
CA ALA A 169 3.64 6.34 -13.81
C ALA A 169 3.29 4.89 -14.15
N ASP A 170 3.67 3.94 -13.29
CA ASP A 170 3.34 2.52 -13.42
C ASP A 170 1.82 2.28 -13.45
N LEU A 171 1.07 2.96 -12.56
CA LEU A 171 -0.40 2.87 -12.54
C LEU A 171 -1.03 3.42 -13.82
N VAL A 172 -0.49 4.51 -14.38
CA VAL A 172 -0.93 5.06 -15.67
C VAL A 172 -0.63 4.07 -16.79
N GLN A 173 0.55 3.47 -16.80
CA GLN A 173 0.95 2.46 -17.77
C GLN A 173 0.08 1.21 -17.69
N GLU A 174 -0.27 0.74 -16.49
CA GLU A 174 -1.19 -0.38 -16.29
C GLU A 174 -2.57 -0.08 -16.89
N HIS A 175 -3.09 1.12 -16.68
CA HIS A 175 -4.33 1.55 -17.33
C HIS A 175 -4.24 1.55 -18.85
N CYS A 176 -3.14 2.06 -19.42
CA CYS A 176 -2.92 2.05 -20.87
C CYS A 176 -2.86 0.63 -21.43
N ILE A 177 -2.17 -0.28 -20.72
CA ILE A 177 -2.09 -1.70 -21.12
C ILE A 177 -3.47 -2.36 -21.08
N ARG A 178 -4.29 -2.06 -20.07
CA ARG A 178 -5.65 -2.58 -19.98
C ARG A 178 -6.49 -2.11 -21.17
N ASN A 179 -6.46 -0.82 -21.50
CA ASN A 179 -7.19 -0.26 -22.65
C ASN A 179 -6.78 -0.96 -23.96
N LYS A 180 -5.47 -1.17 -24.17
CA LYS A 180 -4.95 -1.90 -25.33
C LYS A 180 -5.47 -3.34 -25.37
N LYS A 181 -5.43 -4.06 -24.24
CA LYS A 181 -5.93 -5.45 -24.15
C LYS A 181 -7.42 -5.54 -24.47
N ASP A 182 -8.22 -4.59 -24.00
CA ASP A 182 -9.66 -4.58 -24.26
C ASP A 182 -9.96 -4.36 -25.75
N LEU A 183 -9.24 -3.44 -26.40
CA LEU A 183 -9.39 -3.22 -27.84
C LEU A 183 -8.83 -4.38 -28.69
N ILE A 184 -7.75 -5.02 -28.27
CA ILE A 184 -7.27 -6.26 -28.91
C ILE A 184 -8.30 -7.37 -28.76
N ARG A 185 -8.97 -7.48 -27.60
CA ARG A 185 -10.02 -8.47 -27.38
C ARG A 185 -11.21 -8.25 -28.31
N SER A 186 -11.59 -7.00 -28.57
CA SER A 186 -12.71 -6.67 -29.47
C SER A 186 -12.45 -7.01 -30.94
N LEU A 187 -11.20 -7.25 -31.35
CA LEU A 187 -10.89 -7.71 -32.72
C LEU A 187 -11.42 -9.13 -33.03
N GLY A 188 -11.79 -9.92 -32.01
CA GLY A 188 -12.34 -11.26 -32.20
C GLY A 188 -11.40 -12.18 -33.00
N ALA A 189 -11.93 -12.81 -34.06
CA ALA A 189 -11.18 -13.68 -34.96
C ALA A 189 -10.24 -12.90 -35.92
N ASN A 190 -10.41 -11.59 -36.08
CA ASN A 190 -9.65 -10.76 -37.02
C ASN A 190 -8.28 -10.29 -36.46
N LYS A 191 -7.71 -11.03 -35.51
CA LYS A 191 -6.42 -10.72 -34.89
C LYS A 191 -5.28 -11.05 -35.84
N THR A 192 -4.95 -10.10 -36.71
CA THR A 192 -3.69 -10.07 -37.45
C THR A 192 -2.72 -9.12 -36.76
N GLU A 193 -1.42 -9.29 -36.96
CA GLU A 193 -0.39 -8.40 -36.41
C GLU A 193 -0.65 -6.93 -36.77
N LYS A 194 -0.98 -6.66 -38.05
CA LYS A 194 -1.34 -5.32 -38.53
C LYS A 194 -2.58 -4.76 -37.84
N ALA A 195 -3.58 -5.60 -37.54
CA ALA A 195 -4.76 -5.16 -36.80
C ALA A 195 -4.43 -4.86 -35.33
N VAL A 196 -3.57 -5.66 -34.70
CA VAL A 196 -3.12 -5.46 -33.32
C VAL A 196 -2.32 -4.16 -33.18
N VAL A 197 -1.35 -3.90 -34.08
CA VAL A 197 -0.56 -2.65 -34.05
C VAL A 197 -1.47 -1.43 -34.21
N ARG A 198 -2.41 -1.47 -35.16
CA ARG A 198 -3.41 -0.39 -35.34
C ARG A 198 -4.29 -0.20 -34.11
N ALA A 199 -4.80 -1.28 -33.52
CA ALA A 199 -5.59 -1.22 -32.30
C ALA A 199 -4.79 -0.60 -31.14
N CYS A 200 -3.56 -1.05 -30.92
CA CYS A 200 -2.69 -0.50 -29.86
C CYS A 200 -2.44 1.00 -30.01
N GLY A 201 -2.25 1.49 -31.24
CA GLY A 201 -2.06 2.91 -31.53
C GLY A 201 -3.33 3.76 -31.33
N ALA A 202 -4.51 3.18 -31.58
CA ALA A 202 -5.79 3.86 -31.44
C ALA A 202 -6.42 3.77 -30.03
N ALA A 203 -5.94 2.87 -29.16
CA ALA A 203 -6.60 2.51 -27.91
C ALA A 203 -6.94 3.72 -27.01
N GLU A 204 -5.98 4.60 -26.74
CA GLU A 204 -6.22 5.78 -25.89
C GLU A 204 -7.15 6.79 -26.55
N THR A 205 -7.03 6.98 -27.87
CA THR A 205 -7.92 7.85 -28.65
C THR A 205 -9.36 7.35 -28.60
N CYS A 206 -9.60 6.05 -28.79
CA CYS A 206 -10.92 5.44 -28.71
C CYS A 206 -11.56 5.64 -27.33
N VAL A 207 -10.78 5.45 -26.25
CA VAL A 207 -11.24 5.70 -24.87
C VAL A 207 -11.56 7.18 -24.66
N GLY A 208 -10.73 8.09 -25.20
CA GLY A 208 -10.95 9.52 -25.15
C GLY A 208 -12.26 9.94 -25.84
N VAL A 209 -12.48 9.46 -27.07
CA VAL A 209 -13.71 9.71 -27.84
C VAL A 209 -14.93 9.20 -27.10
N GLY A 210 -14.88 7.97 -26.56
CA GLY A 210 -15.98 7.41 -25.77
C GLY A 210 -16.35 8.30 -24.58
N ARG A 211 -15.35 8.77 -23.81
CA ARG A 211 -15.59 9.70 -22.68
C ARG A 211 -16.19 11.02 -23.11
N THR A 212 -15.77 11.57 -24.25
CA THR A 212 -16.32 12.82 -24.79
C THR A 212 -17.78 12.63 -25.21
N VAL A 213 -18.08 11.56 -25.94
CA VAL A 213 -19.44 11.22 -26.36
C VAL A 213 -20.36 11.02 -25.15
N ASP A 214 -19.92 10.24 -24.15
CA ASP A 214 -20.66 10.05 -22.90
C ASP A 214 -20.95 11.40 -22.23
N GLY A 215 -19.96 12.30 -22.19
CA GLY A 215 -20.11 13.65 -21.65
C GLY A 215 -21.10 14.52 -22.43
N CYS A 216 -21.03 14.51 -23.76
CA CYS A 216 -21.95 15.27 -24.63
C CYS A 216 -23.39 14.77 -24.52
N LEU A 217 -23.59 13.46 -24.38
CA LEU A 217 -24.89 12.84 -24.21
C LEU A 217 -25.43 12.95 -22.77
N GLY A 218 -24.66 13.55 -21.85
CA GLY A 218 -25.01 13.62 -20.44
C GLY A 218 -25.18 12.23 -19.81
N LEU A 219 -24.56 11.20 -20.41
CA LEU A 219 -24.67 9.86 -19.89
C LEU A 219 -24.02 9.85 -18.51
N PRO A 220 -24.75 9.41 -17.47
CA PRO A 220 -24.13 9.23 -16.18
C PRO A 220 -23.00 8.22 -16.39
N LYS A 221 -21.81 8.53 -15.87
CA LYS A 221 -20.77 7.52 -15.77
C LYS A 221 -21.43 6.31 -15.15
N LEU A 222 -21.39 5.17 -15.85
CA LEU A 222 -21.77 3.86 -15.31
C LEU A 222 -20.78 3.55 -14.20
N SER A 223 -21.02 4.19 -13.07
CA SER A 223 -20.43 3.87 -11.82
C SER A 223 -21.13 2.60 -11.43
N VAL A 224 -20.47 1.48 -11.72
CA VAL A 224 -20.72 0.24 -10.98
C VAL A 224 -20.19 0.49 -9.57
N ASN A 225 -20.80 1.44 -8.86
CA ASN A 225 -20.70 1.54 -7.43
C ASN A 225 -21.27 0.22 -6.96
N HIS A 226 -20.42 -0.77 -6.72
CA HIS A 226 -20.75 -1.80 -5.75
C HIS A 226 -21.28 -1.03 -4.55
N THR A 227 -22.59 -1.16 -4.26
CA THR A 227 -23.24 -0.49 -3.15
C THR A 227 -22.39 -0.77 -1.93
N LYS A 228 -21.62 0.22 -1.46
CA LYS A 228 -20.78 0.05 -0.29
C LYS A 228 -21.74 -0.25 0.86
N LYS A 229 -21.76 -1.50 1.32
CA LYS A 229 -22.53 -1.87 2.50
C LYS A 229 -22.15 -0.89 3.62
N SER A 230 -23.16 -0.35 4.31
CA SER A 230 -22.93 0.52 5.46
C SER A 230 -22.02 -0.19 6.46
N SER A 231 -20.82 0.36 6.65
CA SER A 231 -19.78 -0.20 7.52
C SER A 231 -19.89 0.26 8.97
N VAL A 232 -20.95 1.00 9.32
CA VAL A 232 -21.14 1.57 10.66
C VAL A 232 -21.31 0.46 11.70
N LYS A 233 -22.18 -0.51 11.43
CA LYS A 233 -22.39 -1.67 12.33
C LYS A 233 -21.13 -2.51 12.47
N ASP A 234 -20.43 -2.75 11.36
CA ASP A 234 -19.16 -3.48 11.38
C ASP A 234 -18.11 -2.74 12.22
N LEU A 235 -18.04 -1.42 12.10
CA LEU A 235 -17.15 -0.57 12.86
C LEU A 235 -17.45 -0.63 14.37
N GLU A 236 -18.72 -0.53 14.78
CA GLU A 236 -19.14 -0.64 16.17
C GLU A 236 -18.74 -2.00 16.78
N ILE A 237 -18.93 -3.09 16.04
CA ILE A 237 -18.52 -4.44 16.45
C ILE A 237 -17.00 -4.49 16.67
N LEU A 238 -16.22 -3.94 15.75
CA LEU A 238 -14.76 -3.90 15.88
C LEU A 238 -14.31 -3.03 17.04
N VAL A 239 -14.87 -1.84 17.22
CA VAL A 239 -14.52 -0.94 18.33
C VAL A 239 -14.82 -1.62 19.67
N LYS A 240 -16.00 -2.24 19.83
CA LYS A 240 -16.33 -2.99 21.04
C LYS A 240 -15.34 -4.13 21.29
N CYS A 241 -14.95 -4.86 20.25
CA CYS A 241 -13.95 -5.92 20.35
C CYS A 241 -12.58 -5.36 20.78
N LEU A 242 -12.10 -4.30 20.14
CA LEU A 242 -10.80 -3.70 20.42
C LEU A 242 -10.72 -3.08 21.82
N LYS A 243 -11.80 -2.47 22.32
CA LYS A 243 -11.87 -1.98 23.70
C LYS A 243 -11.65 -3.09 24.73
N THR A 244 -12.07 -4.33 24.45
CA THR A 244 -11.79 -5.48 25.35
C THR A 244 -10.36 -5.97 25.28
N VAL A 245 -9.65 -5.66 24.19
CA VAL A 245 -8.26 -6.11 23.97
C VAL A 245 -7.27 -5.08 24.51
N ASP A 246 -7.65 -3.82 24.58
CA ASP A 246 -6.81 -2.68 24.98
C ASP A 246 -5.47 -2.64 24.20
N PRO A 247 -5.53 -2.23 22.91
CA PRO A 247 -4.43 -2.42 21.96
C PRO A 247 -3.23 -1.50 22.19
N PHE A 248 -3.39 -0.37 22.88
CA PHE A 248 -2.33 0.64 23.06
C PHE A 248 -1.88 0.81 24.50
N LYS A 249 -2.41 0.01 25.42
CA LYS A 249 -1.88 -0.09 26.78
C LYS A 249 -0.89 -1.24 26.87
N TYR A 250 0.25 -0.99 27.50
CA TYR A 250 1.23 -2.02 27.74
C TYR A 250 0.72 -3.03 28.78
N HIS A 251 0.83 -4.32 28.45
CA HIS A 251 0.62 -5.41 29.39
C HIS A 251 1.78 -6.42 29.29
N LYS A 252 2.44 -6.66 30.41
CA LYS A 252 3.59 -7.55 30.51
C LYS A 252 3.26 -8.96 30.01
N GLY A 253 3.98 -9.42 28.98
CA GLY A 253 3.97 -10.82 28.53
C GLY A 253 2.73 -11.29 27.74
N ARG A 254 1.91 -10.38 27.18
CA ARG A 254 0.83 -10.80 26.28
C ARG A 254 1.39 -11.45 25.02
N THR A 255 0.81 -12.58 24.63
CA THR A 255 1.19 -13.35 23.43
C THR A 255 0.02 -13.59 22.51
N LEU A 256 0.29 -13.74 21.21
CA LEU A 256 -0.71 -14.07 20.20
C LEU A 256 -0.56 -15.55 19.82
N LYS A 257 -1.63 -16.35 20.00
CA LYS A 257 -1.57 -17.80 19.68
C LYS A 257 -1.29 -18.09 18.20
N SER A 258 -1.74 -17.19 17.33
CA SER A 258 -1.65 -17.36 15.87
C SER A 258 -0.38 -16.78 15.27
N PHE A 259 0.33 -15.92 16.00
CA PHE A 259 1.49 -15.21 15.52
C PHE A 259 2.54 -15.17 16.65
N CYS A 260 3.57 -15.99 16.54
CA CYS A 260 4.67 -15.96 17.49
C CYS A 260 5.68 -14.85 17.13
N ASN A 261 6.35 -14.32 18.15
CA ASN A 261 7.52 -13.44 18.00
C ASN A 261 7.29 -12.13 17.23
N ILE A 262 6.08 -11.56 17.29
CA ILE A 262 5.82 -10.24 16.71
C ILE A 262 6.60 -9.18 17.50
N ARG A 263 7.58 -8.57 16.82
CA ARG A 263 8.40 -7.48 17.36
C ARG A 263 7.76 -6.13 17.07
N LYS A 264 8.11 -5.15 17.89
CA LYS A 264 7.71 -3.74 17.75
C LYS A 264 8.28 -3.09 16.47
N HIS A 265 9.46 -3.52 16.05
CA HIS A 265 10.17 -3.03 14.87
C HIS A 265 10.58 -4.21 13.97
N PRO A 266 9.79 -4.52 12.92
CA PRO A 266 10.14 -5.56 11.94
C PRO A 266 11.42 -5.24 11.18
N ASP A 267 11.72 -3.96 11.03
CA ASP A 267 12.85 -3.33 10.35
C ASP A 267 14.18 -3.41 11.12
N ARG A 268 14.18 -3.82 12.40
CA ARG A 268 15.43 -3.96 13.20
C ARG A 268 16.06 -5.36 13.11
N ILE A 269 15.53 -6.26 12.28
CA ILE A 269 16.04 -7.63 12.07
C ILE A 269 16.81 -7.74 10.75
N ILE A 270 17.54 -6.69 10.38
CA ILE A 270 18.32 -6.71 9.15
C ILE A 270 19.55 -7.57 9.39
N ASN A 271 19.58 -8.78 8.79
CA ASN A 271 20.84 -9.45 8.58
C ASN A 271 21.62 -8.65 7.53
N MET A 272 22.50 -7.77 8.02
CA MET A 272 23.28 -6.88 7.17
C MET A 272 24.15 -7.65 6.17
N GLU A 273 24.62 -8.85 6.51
CA GLU A 273 25.42 -9.69 5.60
C GLU A 273 24.58 -10.19 4.41
N GLU A 274 23.37 -10.71 4.67
CA GLU A 274 22.45 -11.13 3.61
C GLU A 274 22.05 -9.96 2.72
N MET A 275 21.80 -8.79 3.32
CA MET A 275 21.47 -7.58 2.57
C MET A 275 22.64 -7.14 1.68
N LEU A 276 23.88 -7.14 2.20
CA LEU A 276 25.07 -6.81 1.45
C LEU A 276 25.32 -7.77 0.29
N ASP A 277 25.11 -9.07 0.49
CA ASP A 277 25.27 -10.07 -0.56
C ASP A 277 24.22 -9.92 -1.67
N LEU A 278 22.99 -9.58 -1.33
CA LEU A 278 21.95 -9.26 -2.32
C LEU A 278 22.30 -8.00 -3.13
N ILE A 279 22.75 -6.93 -2.46
CA ILE A 279 23.19 -5.70 -3.11
C ILE A 279 24.36 -6.00 -4.06
N ARG A 280 25.37 -6.74 -3.60
CA ARG A 280 26.53 -7.15 -4.44
C ARG A 280 26.09 -7.93 -5.68
N LYS A 281 25.17 -8.89 -5.55
CA LYS A 281 24.63 -9.65 -6.69
C LYS A 281 23.94 -8.73 -7.70
N LYS A 282 23.14 -7.76 -7.23
CA LYS A 282 22.44 -6.80 -8.09
C LYS A 282 23.39 -5.84 -8.80
N VAL A 283 24.38 -5.31 -8.08
CA VAL A 283 25.42 -4.43 -8.65
C VAL A 283 26.25 -5.16 -9.70
N ARG A 284 26.70 -6.39 -9.42
CA ARG A 284 27.43 -7.20 -10.42
C ARG A 284 26.61 -7.43 -11.67
N LYS A 285 25.33 -7.78 -11.53
CA LYS A 285 24.43 -7.97 -12.66
C LYS A 285 24.29 -6.69 -13.49
N PHE A 286 24.12 -5.53 -12.86
CA PHE A 286 24.04 -4.26 -13.56
C PHE A 286 25.27 -4.01 -14.44
N PHE A 287 26.48 -4.20 -13.90
CA PHE A 287 27.70 -4.02 -14.67
C PHE A 287 27.83 -5.06 -15.80
N ILE A 288 27.48 -6.33 -15.58
CA ILE A 288 27.49 -7.34 -16.65
C ILE A 288 26.54 -6.97 -17.80
N ASP A 289 25.34 -6.51 -17.48
CA ASP A 289 24.31 -6.19 -18.49
C ASP A 289 24.62 -4.90 -19.28
N HIS A 290 25.56 -4.06 -18.82
CA HIS A 290 25.89 -2.75 -19.40
C HIS A 290 27.40 -2.58 -19.72
N SER A 291 28.17 -3.67 -19.73
CA SER A 291 29.55 -3.73 -20.24
C SER A 291 29.56 -4.19 -21.70
#